data_AF-A0A6G0XBU3-F1
#
_entry.id   AF-A0A6G0XBU3-F1
#
_cell.length_a   1.000
_cell.length_b   1.000
_cell.length_c   1.000
_cell.angle_alpha   90.00
_cell.angle_beta   90.00
_cell.angle_gamma   90.00
#
_symmetry.space_group_name_H-M   'P 1'
#
loop_
_entity.id
_entity.type
_entity.pdbx_description
1 polymer ?
#
loop_
_entity_poly.entity_id
_entity_poly.type
_entity_poly.pdbx_seq_one_letter_code
_entity_poly.pdbx_strand_id
1 'polypeptide(L)'
;MTEMKRSKTTQSSTSGVLTSPDLLARILSFQFGVYKDMRAFPKLKLPIVTVPAIVRNTIDQAGINAIKTTLHPWLKTHGIGHLPRLFQCLPHMKSIVVFYAIVVGDCAVLEYMHNQFPKDFPHNTLDLAAWFSQIDVLELATKKNIQGATVSAMNMAALRGKLDVVKWLHRNRSEGCTTTAFDGAATNGHIHVVQWLHANRREGCTTTAMNGAAIHGHLHVVQWLHTHRTEGCTTDAMDSAAQKGNLDMVRWLHFHRAEGCTELALIGAAAGNHLAVVEFLYHQGYTTGRVEAAAMAKKMHNDAVYAYLAAHIARDYSTSVQNFTQMLNDRFH
;
A
#
# COMPACT_ATOMS: atom_id res chain seq x y z
N MET A 1 -31.30 -72.83 -39.16
CA MET A 1 -31.08 -71.98 -37.96
C MET A 1 -29.98 -72.62 -37.13
N THR A 2 -28.73 -72.24 -37.34
CA THR A 2 -27.65 -72.51 -36.38
C THR A 2 -26.59 -71.43 -36.56
N GLU A 3 -26.60 -70.46 -35.66
CA GLU A 3 -25.75 -69.28 -35.70
C GLU A 3 -24.31 -69.59 -35.26
N MET A 4 -23.36 -69.09 -36.04
CA MET A 4 -21.94 -68.98 -35.71
C MET A 4 -21.74 -67.88 -34.66
N LYS A 5 -21.33 -68.24 -33.43
CA LYS A 5 -20.88 -67.27 -32.43
C LYS A 5 -19.49 -66.73 -32.82
N ARG A 6 -19.45 -65.45 -33.23
CA ARG A 6 -18.23 -64.68 -33.45
C ARG A 6 -17.75 -64.10 -32.11
N SER A 7 -16.64 -64.62 -31.60
CA SER A 7 -15.84 -63.97 -30.56
C SER A 7 -15.22 -62.69 -31.12
N LYS A 8 -15.31 -61.57 -30.39
CA LYS A 8 -14.36 -60.44 -30.42
C LYS A 8 -14.67 -59.45 -29.30
N THR A 9 -13.98 -59.60 -28.19
CA THR A 9 -13.83 -58.55 -27.18
C THR A 9 -12.74 -57.60 -27.66
N THR A 10 -13.11 -56.52 -28.35
CA THR A 10 -12.21 -55.41 -28.63
C THR A 10 -11.99 -54.61 -27.34
N GLN A 11 -11.02 -55.04 -26.52
CA GLN A 11 -10.36 -54.10 -25.60
C GLN A 11 -9.71 -53.04 -26.48
N SER A 12 -10.18 -51.80 -26.37
CA SER A 12 -9.67 -50.66 -27.11
C SER A 12 -8.15 -50.65 -27.05
N SER A 13 -7.49 -50.64 -28.21
CA SER A 13 -6.04 -50.60 -28.38
C SER A 13 -5.37 -49.46 -27.60
N THR A 14 -6.13 -48.45 -27.17
CA THR A 14 -5.69 -47.38 -26.27
C THR A 14 -5.40 -47.83 -24.83
N SER A 15 -6.08 -48.87 -24.31
CA SER A 15 -5.89 -49.36 -22.94
C SER A 15 -4.61 -50.21 -22.78
N GLY A 16 -4.22 -50.94 -23.84
CA GLY A 16 -2.99 -51.73 -23.87
C GLY A 16 -1.71 -50.88 -23.83
N VAL A 17 -1.77 -49.65 -24.34
CA VAL A 17 -0.64 -48.72 -24.36
C VAL A 17 -0.30 -48.20 -22.95
N LEU A 18 -1.32 -47.91 -22.13
CA LEU A 18 -1.13 -47.40 -20.76
C LEU A 18 -0.81 -48.48 -19.72
N THR A 19 -1.03 -49.76 -20.07
CA THR A 19 -0.77 -50.91 -19.21
C THR A 19 0.57 -51.59 -19.52
N SER A 20 1.21 -51.25 -20.64
CA SER A 20 2.55 -51.72 -20.99
C SER A 20 3.61 -50.90 -20.23
N PRO A 21 4.41 -51.53 -19.34
CA PRO A 21 5.44 -50.83 -18.56
C PRO A 21 6.47 -50.12 -19.44
N ASP A 22 6.87 -50.72 -20.55
CA ASP A 22 7.88 -50.17 -21.47
C ASP A 22 7.37 -48.97 -22.27
N LEU A 23 6.12 -49.04 -22.76
CA LEU A 23 5.48 -47.93 -23.46
C LEU A 23 5.16 -46.79 -22.50
N LEU A 24 4.68 -47.10 -21.29
CA LEU A 24 4.45 -46.09 -20.25
C LEU A 24 5.76 -45.43 -19.80
N ALA A 25 6.85 -46.19 -19.64
CA ALA A 25 8.17 -45.65 -19.33
C ALA A 25 8.68 -44.73 -20.45
N ARG A 26 8.49 -45.11 -21.72
CA ARG A 26 8.81 -44.24 -22.87
C ARG A 26 7.93 -42.99 -22.89
N ILE A 27 6.61 -43.11 -22.69
CA ILE A 27 5.70 -41.95 -22.65
C ILE A 27 6.10 -41.01 -21.51
N LEU A 28 6.37 -41.51 -20.31
CA LEU A 28 6.82 -40.69 -19.17
C LEU A 28 8.22 -40.11 -19.38
N SER A 29 9.07 -40.75 -20.19
CA SER A 29 10.37 -40.19 -20.58
C SER A 29 10.26 -38.98 -21.53
N PHE A 30 9.12 -38.85 -22.25
CA PHE A 30 8.84 -37.73 -23.16
C PHE A 30 7.77 -36.75 -22.65
N GLN A 31 6.94 -37.16 -21.68
CA GLN A 31 5.91 -36.32 -21.05
C GLN A 31 6.25 -36.11 -19.58
N PHE A 32 6.84 -34.96 -19.26
CA PHE A 32 6.91 -34.49 -17.88
C PHE A 32 5.50 -34.09 -17.43
N GLY A 33 4.77 -35.04 -16.87
CA GLY A 33 3.49 -34.76 -16.20
C GLY A 33 3.68 -33.89 -14.96
N VAL A 34 2.59 -33.30 -14.47
CA VAL A 34 2.60 -32.60 -13.18
C VAL A 34 2.40 -33.63 -12.07
N TYR A 35 3.41 -33.78 -11.21
CA TYR A 35 3.36 -34.67 -10.04
C TYR A 35 2.21 -34.28 -9.08
N LYS A 36 1.71 -35.25 -8.31
CA LYS A 36 0.52 -35.06 -7.45
C LYS A 36 0.69 -33.89 -6.46
N ASP A 37 1.87 -33.76 -5.88
CA ASP A 37 2.30 -32.70 -4.96
C ASP A 37 2.49 -31.33 -5.65
N MET A 38 2.64 -31.31 -6.98
CA MET A 38 2.82 -30.09 -7.78
C MET A 38 1.53 -29.57 -8.41
N ARG A 39 0.39 -30.27 -8.26
CA ARG A 39 -0.89 -29.94 -8.93
C ARG A 39 -1.45 -28.55 -8.58
N ALA A 40 -1.04 -27.97 -7.47
CA ALA A 40 -1.48 -26.65 -7.04
C ALA A 40 -0.71 -25.50 -7.75
N PHE A 41 0.52 -25.76 -8.20
CA PHE A 41 1.42 -24.74 -8.75
C PHE A 41 1.01 -24.14 -10.11
N PRO A 42 0.41 -24.88 -11.07
CA PRO A 42 0.00 -24.30 -12.35
C PRO A 42 -1.01 -23.13 -12.23
N LYS A 43 -1.68 -23.00 -11.09
CA LYS A 43 -2.65 -21.92 -10.83
C LYS A 43 -1.99 -20.67 -10.24
N LEU A 44 -0.75 -20.77 -9.76
CA LEU A 44 -0.04 -19.65 -9.17
C LEU A 44 0.41 -18.70 -10.27
N LYS A 45 0.22 -17.41 -10.02
CA LYS A 45 0.70 -16.32 -10.88
C LYS A 45 1.60 -15.42 -10.06
N LEU A 46 2.56 -14.77 -10.73
CA LEU A 46 3.31 -13.70 -10.10
C LEU A 46 2.34 -12.60 -9.66
N PRO A 47 2.35 -12.20 -8.37
CA PRO A 47 1.49 -11.14 -7.89
C PRO A 47 1.94 -9.82 -8.53
N ILE A 48 0.96 -8.98 -8.86
CA ILE A 48 1.27 -7.62 -9.28
C ILE A 48 1.73 -6.86 -8.03
N VAL A 49 2.98 -6.40 -8.05
CA VAL A 49 3.56 -5.53 -7.04
C VAL A 49 3.96 -4.24 -7.74
N THR A 50 3.07 -3.26 -7.73
CA THR A 50 3.38 -1.90 -8.18
C THR A 50 4.06 -1.14 -7.06
N VAL A 51 5.11 -0.40 -7.39
CA VAL A 51 5.75 0.56 -6.48
C VAL A 51 4.67 1.54 -5.99
N PRO A 52 4.41 1.67 -4.68
CA PRO A 52 3.31 2.48 -4.20
C PRO A 52 3.55 3.97 -4.51
N ALA A 53 2.50 4.64 -4.96
CA ALA A 53 2.36 6.06 -4.71
C ALA A 53 2.06 6.26 -3.21
N ILE A 54 2.46 7.40 -2.64
CA ILE A 54 2.37 7.75 -1.20
C ILE A 54 0.98 7.43 -0.58
N VAL A 55 -0.08 7.39 -1.40
CA VAL A 55 -1.48 7.30 -0.97
C VAL A 55 -2.18 5.98 -1.35
N ARG A 56 -1.62 5.15 -2.24
CA ARG A 56 -2.26 3.88 -2.66
C ARG A 56 -1.24 2.75 -2.82
N ASN A 57 -1.49 1.68 -2.07
CA ASN A 57 -0.75 0.43 -2.16
C ASN A 57 -1.61 -0.61 -2.90
N THR A 58 -1.20 -0.99 -4.12
CA THR A 58 -1.83 -2.09 -4.86
C THR A 58 -0.92 -3.31 -4.79
N ILE A 59 -0.93 -3.98 -3.64
CA ILE A 59 -0.29 -5.29 -3.52
C ILE A 59 -1.36 -6.36 -3.61
N ASP A 60 -1.17 -7.29 -4.53
CA ASP A 60 -1.95 -8.51 -4.60
C ASP A 60 -1.62 -9.43 -3.41
N GLN A 61 -2.17 -9.08 -2.23
CA GLN A 61 -1.96 -9.80 -0.99
C GLN A 61 -2.53 -11.22 -1.06
N ALA A 62 -3.61 -11.41 -1.83
CA ALA A 62 -4.20 -12.72 -2.07
C ALA A 62 -3.24 -13.62 -2.86
N GLY A 63 -2.64 -13.12 -3.94
CA GLY A 63 -1.62 -13.82 -4.70
C GLY A 63 -0.37 -14.15 -3.88
N ILE A 64 0.14 -13.18 -3.09
CA ILE A 64 1.26 -13.42 -2.17
C ILE A 64 0.93 -14.53 -1.17
N ASN A 65 -0.25 -14.47 -0.56
CA ASN A 65 -0.67 -15.46 0.42
C ASN A 65 -0.83 -16.83 -0.24
N ALA A 66 -1.42 -16.92 -1.43
CA ALA A 66 -1.58 -18.17 -2.17
C ALA A 66 -0.22 -18.82 -2.50
N ILE A 67 0.79 -18.03 -2.90
CA ILE A 67 2.14 -18.53 -3.11
C ILE A 67 2.72 -19.05 -1.80
N LYS A 68 2.65 -18.28 -0.71
CA LYS A 68 3.19 -18.68 0.58
C LYS A 68 2.54 -19.97 1.10
N THR A 69 1.21 -20.06 1.07
CA THR A 69 0.48 -21.24 1.58
C THR A 69 0.72 -22.49 0.74
N THR A 70 1.06 -22.34 -0.53
CA THR A 70 1.27 -23.49 -1.43
C THR A 70 2.74 -23.91 -1.50
N LEU A 71 3.65 -22.95 -1.65
CA LEU A 71 5.06 -23.21 -1.88
C LEU A 71 5.85 -23.44 -0.59
N HIS A 72 5.52 -22.73 0.50
CA HIS A 72 6.26 -22.86 1.77
C HIS A 72 6.20 -24.29 2.35
N PRO A 73 5.03 -24.96 2.46
CA PRO A 73 4.98 -26.32 2.98
C PRO A 73 5.67 -27.34 2.07
N TRP A 74 5.58 -27.12 0.75
CA TRP A 74 6.22 -27.99 -0.23
C TRP A 74 7.74 -27.90 -0.15
N LEU A 75 8.31 -26.69 -0.07
CA LEU A 75 9.75 -26.48 0.13
C LEU A 75 10.23 -27.02 1.47
N LYS A 76 9.44 -26.88 2.54
CA LYS A 76 9.78 -27.45 3.85
C LYS A 76 9.86 -28.98 3.82
N THR A 77 9.01 -29.62 3.02
CA THR A 77 8.94 -31.09 2.92
C THR A 77 10.03 -31.66 2.01
N HIS A 78 10.28 -31.03 0.87
CA HIS A 78 11.13 -31.59 -0.19
C HIS A 78 12.53 -30.94 -0.26
N GLY A 79 12.68 -29.73 0.28
CA GLY A 79 13.92 -28.97 0.21
C GLY A 79 14.25 -28.44 -1.20
N ILE A 80 15.37 -27.72 -1.28
CA ILE A 80 15.87 -27.03 -2.49
C ILE A 80 16.20 -28.03 -3.61
N GLY A 81 16.62 -29.26 -3.27
CA GLY A 81 17.00 -30.29 -4.24
C GLY A 81 15.88 -30.74 -5.18
N HIS A 82 14.61 -30.45 -4.87
CA HIS A 82 13.47 -30.76 -5.73
C HIS A 82 13.11 -29.62 -6.71
N LEU A 83 13.72 -28.45 -6.59
CA LEU A 83 13.49 -27.31 -7.49
C LEU A 83 13.81 -27.60 -8.97
N PRO A 84 14.89 -28.31 -9.35
CA PRO A 84 15.13 -28.67 -10.75
C PRO A 84 13.95 -29.40 -11.38
N ARG A 85 13.38 -30.37 -10.65
CA ARG A 85 12.22 -31.16 -11.12
C ARG A 85 10.99 -30.28 -11.24
N LEU A 86 10.76 -29.38 -10.28
CA LEU A 86 9.67 -28.40 -10.36
C LEU A 86 9.78 -27.55 -11.63
N PHE A 87 10.97 -27.05 -11.95
CA PHE A 87 11.17 -26.17 -13.11
C PHE A 87 11.14 -26.90 -14.45
N GLN A 88 11.47 -28.19 -14.46
CA GLN A 88 11.30 -29.04 -15.64
C GLN A 88 9.82 -29.27 -15.95
N CYS A 89 8.99 -29.49 -14.93
CA CYS A 89 7.54 -29.64 -15.09
C CYS A 89 6.83 -28.31 -15.35
N LEU A 90 7.25 -27.24 -14.65
CA LEU A 90 6.57 -25.94 -14.63
C LEU A 90 7.60 -24.79 -14.75
N PRO A 91 8.05 -24.45 -15.96
CA PRO A 91 9.10 -23.44 -16.16
C PRO A 91 8.80 -22.06 -15.57
N HIS A 92 7.54 -21.64 -15.57
CA HIS A 92 7.09 -20.35 -15.01
C HIS A 92 7.27 -20.23 -13.49
N MET A 93 7.48 -21.36 -12.79
CA MET A 93 7.70 -21.36 -11.35
C MET A 93 9.04 -20.74 -10.95
N LYS A 94 10.01 -20.59 -11.86
CA LYS A 94 11.31 -19.96 -11.53
C LYS A 94 11.11 -18.56 -10.96
N SER A 95 10.41 -17.69 -11.68
CA SER A 95 10.14 -16.33 -11.24
C SER A 95 9.30 -16.30 -9.95
N ILE A 96 8.36 -17.22 -9.79
CA ILE A 96 7.53 -17.33 -8.58
C ILE A 96 8.37 -17.74 -7.37
N VAL A 97 9.30 -18.67 -7.55
CA VAL A 97 10.23 -19.12 -6.49
C VAL A 97 11.20 -18.01 -6.10
N VAL A 98 11.74 -17.26 -7.07
CA VAL A 98 12.57 -16.07 -6.79
C VAL A 98 11.77 -15.04 -6.00
N PHE A 99 10.57 -14.69 -6.45
CA PHE A 99 9.68 -13.76 -5.76
C PHE A 99 9.38 -14.23 -4.33
N TYR A 100 9.00 -15.49 -4.16
CA TYR A 100 8.75 -16.09 -2.85
C TYR A 100 9.97 -15.99 -1.92
N ALA A 101 11.16 -16.32 -2.43
CA ALA A 101 12.39 -16.29 -1.65
C ALA A 101 12.71 -14.87 -1.17
N ILE A 102 12.49 -13.86 -2.02
CA ILE A 102 12.59 -12.45 -1.63
C ILE A 102 11.55 -12.12 -0.56
N VAL A 103 10.27 -12.44 -0.77
CA VAL A 103 9.18 -12.08 0.16
C VAL A 103 9.38 -12.68 1.55
N VAL A 104 9.82 -13.94 1.61
CA VAL A 104 9.97 -14.69 2.87
C VAL A 104 11.34 -14.47 3.51
N GLY A 105 12.35 -14.07 2.75
CA GLY A 105 13.72 -13.94 3.23
C GLY A 105 14.52 -15.25 3.14
N ASP A 106 14.13 -16.18 2.27
CA ASP A 106 14.79 -17.47 2.12
C ASP A 106 16.07 -17.33 1.30
N CYS A 107 17.16 -16.95 1.98
CA CYS A 107 18.46 -16.72 1.36
C CYS A 107 19.04 -17.98 0.69
N ALA A 108 18.73 -19.17 1.21
CA ALA A 108 19.23 -20.42 0.65
C ALA A 108 18.59 -20.72 -0.72
N VAL A 109 17.25 -20.58 -0.81
CA VAL A 109 16.55 -20.68 -2.09
C VAL A 109 17.00 -19.58 -3.04
N LEU A 110 17.13 -18.34 -2.56
CA LEU A 110 17.53 -17.21 -3.40
C LEU A 110 18.95 -17.39 -3.96
N GLU A 111 19.90 -17.84 -3.15
CA GLU A 111 21.27 -18.13 -3.56
C GLU A 111 21.29 -19.26 -4.61
N TYR A 112 20.54 -20.34 -4.38
CA TYR A 112 20.40 -21.42 -5.36
C TYR A 112 19.86 -20.89 -6.70
N MET A 113 18.79 -20.08 -6.67
CA MET A 113 18.20 -19.50 -7.86
C MET A 113 19.18 -18.57 -8.58
N HIS A 114 19.96 -17.76 -7.85
CA HIS A 114 20.92 -16.86 -8.46
C HIS A 114 22.05 -17.61 -9.17
N ASN A 115 22.57 -18.68 -8.55
CA ASN A 115 23.65 -19.47 -9.11
C ASN A 115 23.23 -20.25 -10.37
N GLN A 116 21.98 -20.74 -10.42
CA GLN A 116 21.50 -21.58 -11.52
C GLN A 116 20.76 -20.78 -12.60
N PHE A 117 20.05 -19.71 -12.22
CA PHE A 117 19.06 -19.02 -13.05
C PHE A 117 19.15 -17.48 -12.90
N PRO A 118 20.31 -16.85 -13.12
CA PRO A 118 20.49 -15.42 -12.87
C PRO A 118 19.60 -14.51 -13.74
N LYS A 119 19.18 -14.99 -14.92
CA LYS A 119 18.32 -14.24 -15.86
C LYS A 119 16.85 -14.19 -15.44
N ASP A 120 16.42 -15.06 -14.52
CA ASP A 120 15.03 -15.15 -14.07
C ASP A 120 14.73 -14.19 -12.90
N PHE A 121 15.72 -13.40 -12.48
CA PHE A 121 15.57 -12.42 -11.41
C PHE A 121 14.82 -11.18 -11.90
N PRO A 122 13.84 -10.68 -11.13
CA PRO A 122 13.14 -9.45 -11.49
C PRO A 122 14.10 -8.26 -11.41
N HIS A 123 13.96 -7.31 -12.34
CA HIS A 123 14.79 -6.10 -12.41
C HIS A 123 14.73 -5.21 -11.16
N ASN A 124 13.72 -5.41 -10.30
CA ASN A 124 13.48 -4.67 -9.06
C ASN A 124 13.66 -5.57 -7.82
N THR A 125 14.53 -6.59 -7.90
CA THR A 125 14.78 -7.56 -6.81
C THR A 125 15.06 -6.86 -5.47
N LEU A 126 15.91 -5.82 -5.46
CA LEU A 126 16.28 -5.12 -4.23
C LEU A 126 15.19 -4.18 -3.75
N ASP A 127 14.42 -3.59 -4.66
CA ASP A 127 13.24 -2.81 -4.29
C ASP A 127 12.22 -3.68 -3.56
N LEU A 128 11.98 -4.91 -4.05
CA LEU A 128 11.12 -5.89 -3.39
C LEU A 128 11.68 -6.31 -2.03
N ALA A 129 12.98 -6.60 -1.94
CA ALA A 129 13.62 -6.95 -0.66
C ALA A 129 13.49 -5.82 0.37
N ALA A 130 13.68 -4.57 -0.06
CA ALA A 130 13.49 -3.40 0.78
C ALA A 130 12.03 -3.23 1.23
N TRP A 131 11.07 -3.43 0.31
CA TRP A 131 9.64 -3.41 0.63
C TRP A 131 9.27 -4.44 1.70
N PHE A 132 9.71 -5.68 1.54
CA PHE A 132 9.41 -6.77 2.47
C PHE A 132 10.27 -6.74 3.74
N SER A 133 11.21 -5.79 3.86
CA SER A 133 12.09 -5.61 5.02
C SER A 133 13.09 -6.75 5.22
N GLN A 134 13.65 -7.26 4.13
CA GLN A 134 14.47 -8.46 4.12
C GLN A 134 15.95 -8.08 4.05
N ILE A 135 16.54 -7.72 5.21
CA ILE A 135 17.95 -7.30 5.29
C ILE A 135 18.90 -8.42 4.86
N ASP A 136 18.64 -9.66 5.27
CA ASP A 136 19.51 -10.79 4.89
C ASP A 136 19.57 -10.99 3.37
N VAL A 137 18.44 -10.77 2.69
CA VAL A 137 18.36 -10.80 1.22
C VAL A 137 19.15 -9.64 0.60
N LEU A 138 19.08 -8.44 1.19
CA LEU A 138 19.87 -7.29 0.75
C LEU A 138 21.38 -7.53 0.93
N GLU A 139 21.79 -8.09 2.06
CA GLU A 139 23.19 -8.47 2.33
C GLU A 139 23.69 -9.54 1.36
N LEU A 140 22.91 -10.61 1.17
CA LEU A 140 23.21 -11.66 0.21
C LEU A 140 23.34 -11.09 -1.21
N ALA A 141 22.42 -10.20 -1.60
CA ALA A 141 22.44 -9.57 -2.91
C ALA A 141 23.71 -8.75 -3.14
N THR A 142 24.16 -7.97 -2.15
CA THR A 142 25.46 -7.27 -2.22
C THR A 142 26.61 -8.25 -2.38
N LYS A 143 26.64 -9.33 -1.59
CA LYS A 143 27.70 -10.36 -1.64
C LYS A 143 27.79 -11.04 -3.01
N LYS A 144 26.64 -11.22 -3.66
CA LYS A 144 26.51 -11.91 -4.97
C LYS A 144 26.44 -10.95 -6.16
N ASN A 145 26.57 -9.64 -5.93
CA ASN A 145 26.43 -8.60 -6.94
C ASN A 145 25.09 -8.67 -7.73
N ILE A 146 24.01 -9.05 -7.03
CA ILE A 146 22.65 -9.05 -7.59
C ILE A 146 22.23 -7.60 -7.79
N GLN A 147 21.94 -7.24 -9.03
CA GLN A 147 21.48 -5.90 -9.40
C GLN A 147 19.97 -5.73 -9.17
N GLY A 148 19.47 -4.51 -9.36
CA GLY A 148 18.04 -4.23 -9.33
C GLY A 148 17.54 -3.45 -8.12
N ALA A 149 18.39 -2.56 -7.61
CA ALA A 149 17.96 -1.45 -6.76
C ALA A 149 17.71 -0.22 -7.63
N THR A 150 16.65 0.49 -7.30
CA THR A 150 16.36 1.84 -7.81
C THR A 150 16.16 2.77 -6.62
N VAL A 151 15.89 4.05 -6.88
CA VAL A 151 15.44 5.00 -5.83
C VAL A 151 14.22 4.48 -5.07
N SER A 152 13.44 3.58 -5.70
CA SER A 152 12.26 2.98 -5.10
C SER A 152 12.61 2.15 -3.86
N ALA A 153 13.75 1.47 -3.79
CA ALA A 153 14.13 0.67 -2.62
C ALA A 153 14.10 1.50 -1.33
N MET A 154 14.76 2.67 -1.33
CA MET A 154 14.81 3.52 -0.13
C MET A 154 13.48 4.23 0.11
N ASN A 155 12.80 4.68 -0.95
CA ASN A 155 11.46 5.27 -0.86
C ASN A 155 10.47 4.31 -0.19
N MET A 156 10.47 3.05 -0.61
CA MET A 156 9.63 1.98 -0.08
C MET A 156 9.95 1.65 1.37
N ALA A 157 11.24 1.49 1.69
CA ALA A 157 11.68 1.22 3.06
C ALA A 157 11.27 2.34 4.01
N ALA A 158 11.39 3.60 3.56
CA ALA A 158 11.00 4.77 4.34
C ALA A 158 9.47 4.85 4.53
N LEU A 159 8.69 4.66 3.46
CA LEU A 159 7.22 4.59 3.51
C LEU A 159 6.74 3.52 4.52
N ARG A 160 7.47 2.41 4.62
CA ARG A 160 7.20 1.27 5.51
C ARG A 160 7.77 1.40 6.93
N GLY A 161 8.50 2.48 7.22
CA GLY A 161 9.09 2.74 8.54
C GLY A 161 10.31 1.87 8.86
N LYS A 162 10.93 1.24 7.86
CA LYS A 162 12.05 0.30 8.02
C LYS A 162 13.38 1.04 8.05
N LEU A 163 13.66 1.70 9.18
CA LEU A 163 14.83 2.54 9.37
C LEU A 163 16.16 1.77 9.23
N ASP A 164 16.18 0.52 9.66
CA ASP A 164 17.27 -0.42 9.49
C ASP A 164 17.61 -0.62 8.00
N VAL A 165 16.60 -0.88 7.18
CA VAL A 165 16.74 -1.02 5.72
C VAL A 165 17.16 0.31 5.08
N VAL A 166 16.56 1.43 5.49
CA VAL A 166 16.94 2.78 4.99
C VAL A 166 18.42 3.06 5.27
N LYS A 167 18.89 2.81 6.49
CA LYS A 167 20.31 2.96 6.87
C LYS A 167 21.21 2.02 6.09
N TRP A 168 20.78 0.78 5.89
CA TRP A 168 21.54 -0.19 5.11
C TRP A 168 21.68 0.26 3.65
N LEU A 169 20.58 0.66 3.01
CA LEU A 169 20.58 1.15 1.63
C LEU A 169 21.46 2.39 1.50
N HIS A 170 21.38 3.33 2.44
CA HIS A 170 22.22 4.52 2.42
C HIS A 170 23.72 4.24 2.47
N ARG A 171 24.14 3.21 3.22
CA ARG A 171 25.56 2.86 3.39
C ARG A 171 26.11 2.02 2.25
N ASN A 172 25.27 1.18 1.66
CA ASN A 172 25.72 0.13 0.73
C ASN A 172 25.35 0.41 -0.73
N ARG A 173 24.47 1.39 -0.99
CA ARG A 173 23.93 1.70 -2.32
C ARG A 173 24.08 3.19 -2.64
N SER A 174 24.11 3.51 -3.93
CA SER A 174 24.39 4.87 -4.44
C SER A 174 23.20 5.53 -5.14
N GLU A 175 22.14 4.77 -5.40
CA GLU A 175 20.92 5.18 -6.10
C GLU A 175 20.19 6.30 -5.35
N GLY A 176 20.30 6.34 -4.03
CA GLY A 176 19.67 7.34 -3.19
C GLY A 176 18.16 7.17 -3.05
N CYS A 177 17.44 8.28 -2.86
CA CYS A 177 15.98 8.33 -2.76
C CYS A 177 15.45 9.57 -3.47
N THR A 178 14.13 9.77 -3.40
CA THR A 178 13.47 11.03 -3.78
C THR A 178 12.76 11.63 -2.57
N THR A 179 12.12 12.79 -2.72
CA THR A 179 11.22 13.37 -1.70
C THR A 179 10.14 12.40 -1.24
N THR A 180 9.78 11.41 -2.07
CA THR A 180 8.84 10.34 -1.75
C THR A 180 9.24 9.54 -0.51
N ALA A 181 10.54 9.33 -0.23
CA ALA A 181 10.96 8.67 0.99
C ALA A 181 10.53 9.45 2.23
N PHE A 182 10.75 10.76 2.23
CA PHE A 182 10.44 11.64 3.34
C PHE A 182 8.93 11.84 3.47
N ASP A 183 8.26 12.20 2.38
CA ASP A 183 6.82 12.41 2.33
C ASP A 183 6.07 11.14 2.74
N GLY A 184 6.52 9.98 2.27
CA GLY A 184 5.97 8.68 2.61
C GLY A 184 6.16 8.32 4.08
N ALA A 185 7.35 8.52 4.63
CA ALA A 185 7.62 8.30 6.05
C ALA A 185 6.76 9.20 6.94
N ALA A 186 6.63 10.48 6.59
CA ALA A 186 5.81 11.44 7.32
C ALA A 186 4.32 11.09 7.24
N THR A 187 3.83 10.76 6.04
CA THR A 187 2.43 10.36 5.81
C THR A 187 2.02 9.15 6.65
N ASN A 188 2.94 8.20 6.88
CA ASN A 188 2.69 6.99 7.67
C ASN A 188 3.16 7.09 9.13
N GLY A 189 3.51 8.30 9.61
CA GLY A 189 3.80 8.53 11.02
C GLY A 189 5.15 8.00 11.49
N HIS A 190 6.07 7.70 10.57
CA HIS A 190 7.38 7.12 10.88
C HIS A 190 8.41 8.20 11.26
N ILE A 191 8.19 8.84 12.41
CA ILE A 191 9.02 9.98 12.87
C ILE A 191 10.52 9.66 12.95
N HIS A 192 10.88 8.44 13.35
CA HIS A 192 12.28 8.00 13.43
C HIS A 192 12.95 7.94 12.05
N VAL A 193 12.20 7.60 10.99
CA VAL A 193 12.68 7.65 9.61
C VAL A 193 12.77 9.10 9.14
N VAL A 194 11.75 9.92 9.42
CA VAL A 194 11.72 11.36 9.08
C VAL A 194 12.94 12.09 9.65
N GLN A 195 13.22 11.91 10.95
CA GLN A 195 14.37 12.51 11.61
C GLN A 195 15.69 12.04 11.02
N TRP A 196 15.79 10.75 10.70
CA TRP A 196 17.01 10.20 10.11
C TRP A 196 17.23 10.72 8.69
N LEU A 197 16.19 10.73 7.85
CA LEU A 197 16.26 11.29 6.48
C LEU A 197 16.65 12.76 6.53
N HIS A 198 16.04 13.56 7.41
CA HIS A 198 16.40 14.96 7.61
C HIS A 198 17.88 15.17 7.93
N ALA A 199 18.45 14.35 8.80
CA ALA A 199 19.84 14.51 9.23
C ALA A 199 20.86 13.97 8.22
N ASN A 200 20.49 13.03 7.33
CA ASN A 200 21.45 12.27 6.51
C ASN A 200 21.23 12.41 4.99
N ARG A 201 20.10 12.97 4.55
CA ARG A 201 19.72 13.09 3.13
C ARG A 201 19.42 14.55 2.78
N ARG A 202 19.53 14.89 1.49
CA ARG A 202 19.42 16.27 0.99
C ARG A 202 18.20 16.50 0.10
N GLU A 203 17.49 15.44 -0.25
CA GLU A 203 16.33 15.46 -1.13
C GLU A 203 15.16 16.27 -0.56
N GLY A 204 15.06 16.38 0.77
CA GLY A 204 14.01 17.13 1.46
C GLY A 204 12.64 16.46 1.39
N CYS A 205 11.59 17.26 1.56
CA CYS A 205 10.19 16.85 1.48
C CYS A 205 9.38 17.85 0.67
N THR A 206 8.09 17.55 0.48
CA THR A 206 7.11 18.48 -0.10
C THR A 206 6.00 18.77 0.92
N THR A 207 5.03 19.62 0.55
CA THR A 207 3.81 19.83 1.35
C THR A 207 3.04 18.53 1.61
N THR A 208 3.26 17.50 0.78
CA THR A 208 2.71 16.15 0.97
C THR A 208 3.09 15.55 2.32
N ALA A 209 4.28 15.83 2.86
CA ALA A 209 4.70 15.31 4.16
C ALA A 209 3.76 15.76 5.29
N MET A 210 3.49 17.07 5.38
CA MET A 210 2.65 17.62 6.45
C MET A 210 1.16 17.34 6.18
N ASN A 211 0.72 17.44 4.93
CA ASN A 211 -0.65 17.07 4.54
C ASN A 211 -0.94 15.61 4.88
N GLY A 212 -0.08 14.69 4.45
CA GLY A 212 -0.22 13.26 4.70
C GLY A 212 -0.20 12.92 6.19
N ALA A 213 0.70 13.53 6.96
CA ALA A 213 0.75 13.37 8.41
C ALA A 213 -0.54 13.88 9.08
N ALA A 214 -1.08 15.01 8.64
CA ALA A 214 -2.34 15.55 9.15
C ALA A 214 -3.55 14.66 8.81
N ILE A 215 -3.66 14.21 7.56
CA ILE A 215 -4.70 13.29 7.07
C ILE A 215 -4.78 12.01 7.91
N HIS A 216 -3.63 11.46 8.30
CA HIS A 216 -3.54 10.22 9.09
C HIS A 216 -3.44 10.46 10.61
N GLY A 217 -3.58 11.71 11.06
CA GLY A 217 -3.64 12.07 12.48
C GLY A 217 -2.30 12.00 13.22
N HIS A 218 -1.17 12.04 12.52
CA HIS A 218 0.16 12.00 13.11
C HIS A 218 0.61 13.38 13.60
N LEU A 219 -0.05 13.90 14.65
CA LEU A 219 0.20 15.24 15.20
C LEU A 219 1.67 15.48 15.58
N HIS A 220 2.32 14.48 16.18
CA HIS A 220 3.73 14.55 16.55
C HIS A 220 4.66 14.74 15.32
N VAL A 221 4.32 14.15 14.16
CA VAL A 221 5.05 14.39 12.91
C VAL A 221 4.77 15.80 12.37
N VAL A 222 3.53 16.26 12.40
CA VAL A 222 3.17 17.63 11.98
C VAL A 222 3.91 18.68 12.81
N GLN A 223 3.95 18.52 14.13
CA GLN A 223 4.71 19.39 15.04
C GLN A 223 6.22 19.39 14.74
N TRP A 224 6.77 18.21 14.48
CA TRP A 224 8.18 18.09 14.12
C TRP A 224 8.47 18.73 12.77
N LEU A 225 7.63 18.51 11.75
CA LEU A 225 7.76 19.13 10.44
C LEU A 225 7.68 20.66 10.56
N HIS A 226 6.71 21.19 11.31
CA HIS A 226 6.57 22.63 11.50
C HIS A 226 7.80 23.29 12.13
N THR A 227 8.48 22.59 13.04
CA THR A 227 9.65 23.12 13.76
C THR A 227 10.96 22.99 12.96
N HIS A 228 11.06 22.01 12.06
CA HIS A 228 12.33 21.68 11.38
C HIS A 228 12.31 21.89 9.86
N ARG A 229 11.13 22.12 9.25
CA ARG A 229 10.92 22.23 7.80
C ARG A 229 10.17 23.52 7.46
N THR A 230 10.33 23.98 6.23
CA THR A 230 9.77 25.26 5.75
C THR A 230 8.72 25.07 4.65
N GLU A 231 8.58 23.85 4.12
CA GLU A 231 7.68 23.52 3.02
C GLU A 231 6.19 23.74 3.37
N GLY A 232 5.84 23.57 4.65
CA GLY A 232 4.48 23.82 5.14
C GLY A 232 3.47 22.75 4.73
N CYS A 233 2.20 23.16 4.67
CA CYS A 233 1.07 22.33 4.25
C CYS A 233 0.21 23.08 3.21
N THR A 234 -0.89 22.46 2.79
CA THR A 234 -1.98 23.13 2.08
C THR A 234 -3.24 23.09 2.95
N THR A 235 -4.34 23.68 2.47
CA THR A 235 -5.66 23.57 3.11
C THR A 235 -6.12 22.12 3.32
N ASP A 236 -5.61 21.19 2.49
CA ASP A 236 -5.92 19.75 2.58
C ASP A 236 -5.62 19.17 3.97
N ALA A 237 -4.61 19.69 4.67
CA ALA A 237 -4.23 19.23 6.00
C ALA A 237 -5.38 19.45 7.00
N MET A 238 -5.94 20.66 7.05
CA MET A 238 -7.03 20.99 7.96
C MET A 238 -8.37 20.46 7.45
N ASP A 239 -8.63 20.52 6.14
CA ASP A 239 -9.84 19.97 5.52
C ASP A 239 -9.99 18.47 5.83
N SER A 240 -8.92 17.70 5.65
CA SER A 240 -8.93 16.27 5.91
C SER A 240 -8.95 15.94 7.40
N ALA A 241 -8.23 16.71 8.24
CA ALA A 241 -8.29 16.54 9.69
C ALA A 241 -9.72 16.77 10.22
N ALA A 242 -10.42 17.77 9.70
CA ALA A 242 -11.80 18.06 10.04
C ALA A 242 -12.76 16.96 9.57
N GLN A 243 -12.59 16.48 8.32
CA GLN A 243 -13.36 15.35 7.79
C GLN A 243 -13.16 14.06 8.61
N LYS A 244 -11.98 13.86 9.19
CA LYS A 244 -11.67 12.71 10.07
C LYS A 244 -12.07 12.92 11.53
N GLY A 245 -12.57 14.10 11.89
CA GLY A 245 -12.97 14.43 13.26
C GLY A 245 -11.82 14.67 14.22
N ASN A 246 -10.60 14.89 13.71
CA ASN A 246 -9.41 15.09 14.53
C ASN A 246 -9.32 16.55 15.01
N LEU A 247 -10.07 16.86 16.06
CA LEU A 247 -10.15 18.22 16.63
C LEU A 247 -8.79 18.75 17.09
N ASP A 248 -7.94 17.91 17.67
CA ASP A 248 -6.62 18.34 18.15
C ASP A 248 -5.71 18.77 16.99
N MET A 249 -5.74 18.02 15.88
CA MET A 249 -5.03 18.41 14.66
C MET A 249 -5.60 19.71 14.07
N VAL A 250 -6.93 19.86 14.00
CA VAL A 250 -7.58 21.09 13.51
C VAL A 250 -7.18 22.29 14.36
N ARG A 251 -7.28 22.20 15.70
CA ARG A 251 -6.85 23.26 16.62
C ARG A 251 -5.38 23.60 16.43
N TRP A 252 -4.53 22.58 16.38
CA TRP A 252 -3.10 22.80 16.25
C TRP A 252 -2.77 23.51 14.94
N LEU A 253 -3.31 23.05 13.81
CA LEU A 253 -3.13 23.69 12.51
C LEU A 253 -3.66 25.13 12.52
N HIS A 254 -4.84 25.38 13.10
CA HIS A 254 -5.41 26.73 13.19
C HIS A 254 -4.50 27.72 13.89
N PHE A 255 -3.89 27.32 15.01
CA PHE A 255 -3.07 28.22 15.83
C PHE A 255 -1.63 28.37 15.34
N HIS A 256 -1.12 27.45 14.51
CA HIS A 256 0.30 27.41 14.14
C HIS A 256 0.56 27.55 12.63
N ARG A 257 -0.47 27.47 11.79
CA ARG A 257 -0.38 27.53 10.32
C ARG A 257 -1.29 28.62 9.77
N ALA A 258 -0.85 29.26 8.69
CA ALA A 258 -1.57 30.37 8.07
C ALA A 258 -2.47 29.91 6.90
N GLU A 259 -2.30 28.67 6.45
CA GLU A 259 -3.01 28.10 5.29
C GLU A 259 -4.52 27.95 5.51
N GLY A 260 -4.94 27.70 6.76
CA GLY A 260 -6.36 27.54 7.10
C GLY A 260 -7.01 26.31 6.46
N CYS A 261 -8.31 26.43 6.16
CA CYS A 261 -9.12 25.40 5.52
C CYS A 261 -10.04 26.00 4.46
N THR A 262 -10.60 25.13 3.62
CA THR A 262 -11.70 25.48 2.73
C THR A 262 -13.05 25.16 3.39
N GLU A 263 -14.15 25.36 2.66
CA GLU A 263 -15.48 24.91 3.07
C GLU A 263 -15.57 23.38 3.26
N LEU A 264 -14.64 22.61 2.66
CA LEU A 264 -14.60 21.16 2.79
C LEU A 264 -14.35 20.71 4.23
N ALA A 265 -13.65 21.51 5.06
CA ALA A 265 -13.50 21.21 6.48
C ALA A 265 -14.86 21.14 7.20
N LEU A 266 -15.69 22.17 7.00
CA LEU A 266 -17.00 22.25 7.66
C LEU A 266 -17.97 21.21 7.09
N ILE A 267 -18.02 21.06 5.77
CA ILE A 267 -18.87 20.06 5.08
C ILE A 267 -18.45 18.64 5.47
N GLY A 268 -17.15 18.35 5.47
CA GLY A 268 -16.59 17.05 5.83
C GLY A 268 -16.82 16.70 7.28
N ALA A 269 -16.56 17.63 8.20
CA ALA A 269 -16.85 17.45 9.63
C ALA A 269 -18.35 17.19 9.86
N ALA A 270 -19.21 17.90 9.13
CA ALA A 270 -20.64 17.74 9.23
C ALA A 270 -21.13 16.40 8.68
N ALA A 271 -20.56 15.91 7.57
CA ALA A 271 -20.82 14.60 7.01
C ALA A 271 -20.36 13.46 7.94
N GLY A 272 -19.24 13.64 8.64
CA GLY A 272 -18.64 12.68 9.57
C GLY A 272 -19.23 12.67 10.99
N ASN A 273 -20.27 13.46 11.25
CA ASN A 273 -20.88 13.63 12.58
C ASN A 273 -19.90 14.18 13.64
N HIS A 274 -18.98 15.05 13.25
CA HIS A 274 -17.93 15.59 14.13
C HIS A 274 -18.35 16.93 14.74
N LEU A 275 -19.35 16.91 15.63
CA LEU A 275 -19.92 18.12 16.24
C LEU A 275 -18.87 19.06 16.85
N ALA A 276 -17.92 18.53 17.63
CA ALA A 276 -16.90 19.36 18.28
C ALA A 276 -15.97 20.08 17.27
N VAL A 277 -15.74 19.48 16.10
CA VAL A 277 -15.00 20.13 15.01
C VAL A 277 -15.87 21.20 14.34
N VAL A 278 -17.15 20.90 14.09
CA VAL A 278 -18.11 21.87 13.53
C VAL A 278 -18.24 23.09 14.44
N GLU A 279 -18.41 22.89 15.75
CA GLU A 279 -18.46 23.95 16.76
C GLU A 279 -17.19 24.79 16.73
N PHE A 280 -16.02 24.15 16.75
CA PHE A 280 -14.75 24.86 16.70
C PHE A 280 -14.62 25.70 15.42
N LEU A 281 -14.85 25.10 14.25
CA LEU A 281 -14.76 25.80 12.96
C LEU A 281 -15.72 26.99 12.88
N TYR A 282 -16.96 26.82 13.35
CA TYR A 282 -17.96 27.89 13.39
C TYR A 282 -17.53 29.03 14.29
N HIS A 283 -17.03 28.72 15.50
CA HIS A 283 -16.55 29.73 16.45
C HIS A 283 -15.32 30.50 15.95
N GLN A 284 -14.45 29.86 15.16
CA GLN A 284 -13.31 30.54 14.51
C GLN A 284 -13.70 31.29 13.23
N GLY A 285 -14.99 31.34 12.87
CA GLY A 285 -15.48 32.08 11.71
C GLY A 285 -15.41 31.34 10.37
N TYR A 286 -15.02 30.05 10.35
CA TYR A 286 -15.06 29.21 9.16
C TYR A 286 -16.50 28.79 8.84
N THR A 287 -17.27 29.75 8.33
CA THR A 287 -18.72 29.61 8.08
C THR A 287 -19.07 29.47 6.60
N THR A 288 -18.09 29.57 5.70
CA THR A 288 -18.25 29.26 4.27
C THR A 288 -18.67 27.81 4.09
N GLY A 289 -19.69 27.56 3.27
CA GLY A 289 -20.25 26.22 3.07
C GLY A 289 -21.18 25.72 4.18
N ARG A 290 -21.59 26.58 5.13
CA ARG A 290 -22.47 26.17 6.27
C ARG A 290 -23.82 25.60 5.83
N VAL A 291 -24.40 26.07 4.72
CA VAL A 291 -25.68 25.59 4.21
C VAL A 291 -25.53 24.19 3.62
N GLU A 292 -24.48 23.98 2.84
CA GLU A 292 -24.07 22.70 2.26
C GLU A 292 -23.72 21.70 3.37
N ALA A 293 -23.01 22.14 4.41
CA ALA A 293 -22.68 21.34 5.59
C ALA A 293 -23.95 20.90 6.35
N ALA A 294 -24.92 21.80 6.55
CA ALA A 294 -26.20 21.44 7.17
C ALA A 294 -27.00 20.47 6.30
N ALA A 295 -27.05 20.69 4.99
CA ALA A 295 -27.69 19.77 4.05
C ALA A 295 -27.03 18.38 4.07
N MET A 296 -25.70 18.32 4.15
CA MET A 296 -24.95 17.07 4.25
C MET A 296 -25.19 16.36 5.57
N ALA A 297 -25.16 17.07 6.71
CA ALA A 297 -25.49 16.51 8.02
C ALA A 297 -26.90 15.90 8.02
N LYS A 298 -27.88 16.60 7.44
CA LYS A 298 -29.25 16.08 7.29
C LYS A 298 -29.30 14.81 6.43
N LYS A 299 -28.60 14.81 5.29
CA LYS A 299 -28.51 13.66 4.38
C LYS A 299 -27.88 12.43 5.06
N MET A 300 -26.91 12.65 5.94
CA MET A 300 -26.20 11.60 6.67
C MET A 300 -26.88 11.20 7.99
N HIS A 301 -28.03 11.79 8.34
CA HIS A 301 -28.75 11.59 9.60
C HIS A 301 -27.92 11.97 10.86
N ASN A 302 -27.10 13.02 10.74
CA ASN A 302 -26.30 13.58 11.82
C ASN A 302 -27.08 14.68 12.56
N ASP A 303 -28.10 14.28 13.32
CA ASP A 303 -29.12 15.18 13.87
C ASP A 303 -28.55 16.28 14.77
N ALA A 304 -27.57 15.96 15.63
CA ALA A 304 -26.96 16.94 16.53
C ALA A 304 -26.20 18.04 15.75
N VAL A 305 -25.43 17.64 14.75
CA VAL A 305 -24.73 18.57 13.87
C VAL A 305 -25.70 19.40 13.03
N TYR A 306 -26.74 18.76 12.48
CA TYR A 306 -27.75 19.47 11.71
C TYR A 306 -28.48 20.51 12.57
N ALA A 307 -28.91 20.13 13.77
CA ALA A 307 -29.58 21.03 14.71
C ALA A 307 -28.68 22.22 15.09
N TYR A 308 -27.40 21.96 15.36
CA TYR A 308 -26.42 23.01 15.63
C TYR A 308 -26.30 23.99 14.46
N LEU A 309 -26.04 23.49 13.25
CA LEU A 309 -25.86 24.34 12.07
C LEU A 309 -27.15 25.10 11.71
N ALA A 310 -28.30 24.43 11.75
CA ALA A 310 -29.59 25.06 11.45
C ALA A 310 -29.91 26.21 12.42
N ALA A 311 -29.65 26.02 13.72
CA ALA A 311 -29.86 27.04 14.73
C ALA A 311 -28.97 28.27 14.49
N HIS A 312 -27.69 28.08 14.15
CA HIS A 312 -26.77 29.19 13.90
C HIS A 312 -27.05 29.90 12.58
N ILE A 313 -27.36 29.16 11.51
CA ILE A 313 -27.76 29.74 10.22
C ILE A 313 -29.00 30.64 10.39
N ALA A 314 -30.03 30.18 11.12
CA ALA A 314 -31.24 30.98 11.35
C ALA A 314 -30.95 32.29 12.10
N ARG A 315 -30.06 32.26 13.11
CA ARG A 315 -29.64 33.46 13.84
C ARG A 315 -28.87 34.44 12.95
N ASP A 316 -27.98 33.94 12.10
CA ASP A 316 -27.18 34.79 11.19
C ASP A 316 -28.09 35.53 10.20
N TYR A 317 -29.10 34.86 9.65
CA TYR A 317 -30.09 35.50 8.77
C TYR A 317 -30.92 36.56 9.51
N SER A 318 -31.41 36.25 10.71
CA SER A 318 -32.19 37.21 11.51
C SER A 318 -31.39 38.48 11.80
N THR A 319 -30.12 38.33 12.18
CA THR A 319 -29.22 39.46 12.49
C THR A 319 -28.92 40.30 11.24
N SER A 320 -28.69 39.65 10.10
CA SER A 320 -28.45 40.33 8.83
C SER A 320 -29.65 41.18 8.38
N VAL A 321 -30.87 40.65 8.50
CA VAL A 321 -32.10 41.39 8.18
C VAL A 321 -32.27 42.59 9.11
N GLN A 322 -32.08 42.41 10.42
CA GLN A 322 -32.17 43.52 11.39
C GLN A 322 -31.17 44.64 11.08
N ASN A 323 -29.91 44.29 10.80
CA ASN A 323 -28.88 45.26 10.46
C ASN A 323 -29.20 46.02 9.16
N PHE A 324 -29.73 45.32 8.15
CA PHE A 324 -30.13 45.95 6.90
C PHE A 324 -31.33 46.90 7.09
N THR A 325 -32.34 46.49 7.87
CA THR A 325 -33.48 47.34 8.21
C THR A 325 -33.04 48.59 8.99
N GLN A 326 -32.14 48.44 9.96
CA GLN A 326 -31.59 49.58 10.71
C GLN A 326 -30.82 50.53 9.79
N MET A 327 -29.98 50.01 8.90
CA MET A 327 -29.24 50.83 7.92
C MET A 327 -30.17 51.61 6.98
N LEU A 328 -31.29 51.02 6.55
CA LEU A 328 -32.28 51.75 5.76
C LEU A 328 -32.94 52.86 6.58
N ASN A 329 -33.35 52.57 7.82
CA ASN A 329 -33.95 53.56 8.70
C ASN A 329 -33.00 54.74 8.97
N ASP A 330 -31.72 54.48 9.22
CA ASP A 330 -30.70 55.51 9.47
C ASP A 330 -30.35 56.35 8.22
N ARG A 331 -30.64 55.85 7.02
CA ARG A 331 -30.33 56.54 5.74
C ARG A 331 -31.49 57.35 5.19
N PHE A 332 -32.72 57.07 5.64
CA PHE A 332 -33.95 57.73 5.17
C PHE A 332 -34.67 58.55 6.27
N HIS A 333 -34.04 58.72 7.44
CA HIS A 333 -34.39 59.67 8.50
C HIS A 333 -33.29 60.72 8.65
#